data_AF-A0A2T6DT82-F1
#
_entry.id   AF-A0A2T6DT82-F1
#
_cell.length_a   1.000
_cell.length_b   1.000
_cell.length_c   1.000
_cell.angle_alpha   90.00
_cell.angle_beta   90.00
_cell.angle_gamma   90.00
#
_symmetry.space_group_name_H-M   'P 1'
#
loop_
_entity.id
_entity.type
_entity.pdbx_description
1 polymer ?
#
loop_
_entity_poly.entity_id
_entity_poly.type
_entity_poly.pdbx_seq_one_letter_code
_entity_poly.pdbx_strand_id
1 'polypeptide(L)'
;MFFRTRRSLVILFTLTSLVLGTARANDADSSDAAEAQRLYSRANDYVTHITEKEYSYAYMQFYWKRAQSNLDRIARVYPKTPIGRQVRAEEIKIGPFELTYFKERVLPRLEEKRIAAFDPVNCAIFLYTLQEDRWDETRLDAFRSIIEVLSRQQRWNEALSYPILDQYRSILLTTVFRVAARYKQQKVVDQLIADATPEVQAQYWPILGEAMVLRGDNREDLALFLDEHSEPAVRLGVLSAMVDREIGIRNAATLRLKAENGIAGTHYAILNPQVRDNIETFSKTLFPKPTASSEALVAKYHAALGQRPQADGSVEQHLAYLGYLAVTDKIDDLAQYISDDLSPETRRACELKLIELYAQSGRDEKASALLARFTQAGGEDADLANQAHFRGLSEAFVDPITVRQPTFSTLGIKDPCVMAKTIMDWALTPNRSIRGASPWDSVVQEFLPGFDNLPLPKSKDVQNAASTSKPF
;
A
#
# COMPACT_ATOMS: atom_id res chain seq x y z
N MET A 1 -40.37 -90.75 40.35
CA MET A 1 -39.64 -91.98 39.99
C MET A 1 -38.20 -91.59 39.68
N PHE A 2 -37.26 -91.79 40.63
CA PHE A 2 -36.25 -92.88 40.63
C PHE A 2 -35.22 -92.67 39.49
N PHE A 3 -33.91 -92.44 39.66
CA PHE A 3 -32.87 -92.80 40.64
C PHE A 3 -31.82 -91.65 40.76
N ARG A 4 -31.27 -91.28 41.94
CA ARG A 4 -30.02 -91.80 42.59
C ARG A 4 -28.81 -91.82 41.61
N THR A 5 -27.60 -91.34 41.91
CA THR A 5 -26.84 -91.47 43.16
C THR A 5 -25.59 -90.56 43.22
N ARG A 6 -25.30 -90.11 44.44
CA ARG A 6 -24.07 -89.56 45.04
C ARG A 6 -22.73 -89.95 44.41
N ARG A 7 -21.77 -89.02 44.45
CA ARG A 7 -20.49 -89.21 45.18
C ARG A 7 -19.89 -87.86 45.62
N SER A 8 -19.63 -87.80 46.92
CA SER A 8 -18.93 -86.75 47.64
C SER A 8 -17.44 -86.75 47.31
N LEU A 9 -16.82 -85.58 47.26
CA LEU A 9 -15.47 -85.40 47.80
C LEU A 9 -15.34 -83.99 48.37
N VAL A 10 -14.98 -83.93 49.65
CA VAL A 10 -14.68 -82.74 50.44
C VAL A 10 -13.18 -82.76 50.71
N ILE A 11 -12.44 -81.74 50.28
CA ILE A 11 -11.13 -81.29 50.82
C ILE A 11 -11.07 -79.77 50.51
N LEU A 12 -11.41 -78.87 51.45
CA LEU A 12 -10.63 -78.25 52.54
C LEU A 12 -9.53 -77.23 52.08
N PHE A 13 -9.87 -75.95 52.31
CA PHE A 13 -9.06 -74.76 52.65
C PHE A 13 -7.85 -74.34 51.80
N THR A 14 -7.94 -73.12 51.23
CA THR A 14 -7.04 -72.00 51.55
C THR A 14 -7.74 -70.66 51.33
N LEU A 15 -7.71 -69.80 52.35
CA LEU A 15 -7.95 -68.36 52.24
C LEU A 15 -6.87 -67.74 51.37
N THR A 16 -7.23 -66.87 50.43
CA THR A 16 -6.48 -65.63 50.20
C THR A 16 -7.32 -64.61 49.43
N SER A 17 -7.44 -63.46 50.06
CA SER A 17 -8.00 -62.21 49.57
C SER A 17 -7.37 -61.77 48.24
N LEU A 18 -8.18 -61.27 47.30
CA LEU A 18 -7.98 -60.00 46.57
C LEU A 18 -8.99 -59.94 45.41
N VAL A 19 -10.15 -59.35 45.66
CA VAL A 19 -10.92 -58.67 44.62
C VAL A 19 -10.73 -57.19 44.88
N LEU A 20 -9.96 -56.53 44.00
CA LEU A 20 -10.14 -55.15 43.52
C LEU A 20 -8.83 -54.64 42.92
N GLY A 21 -8.87 -54.34 41.61
CA GLY A 21 -8.05 -53.27 41.05
C GLY A 21 -7.03 -53.63 39.98
N THR A 22 -7.43 -54.17 38.83
CA THR A 22 -6.65 -54.07 37.58
C THR A 22 -7.55 -54.18 36.33
N ALA A 23 -8.44 -53.21 36.13
CA ALA A 23 -9.14 -53.04 34.85
C ALA A 23 -9.54 -51.58 34.60
N ARG A 24 -8.59 -50.64 34.78
CA ARG A 24 -8.75 -49.23 34.37
C ARG A 24 -7.55 -48.63 33.64
N ALA A 25 -6.47 -49.38 33.43
CA ALA A 25 -5.26 -48.86 32.79
C ALA A 25 -5.29 -48.92 31.25
N ASN A 26 -6.04 -49.84 30.63
CA ASN A 26 -6.01 -50.01 29.16
C ASN A 26 -7.06 -49.18 28.39
N ASP A 27 -8.18 -48.83 29.01
CA ASP A 27 -9.22 -48.02 28.34
C ASP A 27 -8.87 -46.52 28.29
N ALA A 28 -8.15 -46.03 29.30
CA ALA A 28 -7.67 -44.65 29.32
C ALA A 28 -6.59 -44.42 28.25
N ASP A 29 -5.62 -45.33 28.12
CA ASP A 29 -4.54 -45.23 27.12
C ASP A 29 -5.06 -45.36 25.67
N SER A 30 -6.11 -46.16 25.44
CA SER A 30 -6.73 -46.28 24.12
C SER A 30 -7.62 -45.08 23.77
N SER A 31 -8.36 -44.54 24.74
CA SER A 31 -9.13 -43.29 24.59
C SER A 31 -8.23 -42.09 24.32
N ASP A 32 -7.13 -41.97 25.06
CA ASP A 32 -6.15 -40.88 24.88
C ASP A 32 -5.44 -40.97 23.52
N ALA A 33 -5.11 -42.18 23.06
CA ALA A 33 -4.56 -42.40 21.73
C ALA A 33 -5.56 -42.02 20.62
N ALA A 34 -6.85 -42.37 20.78
CA ALA A 34 -7.90 -42.01 19.83
C ALA A 34 -8.13 -40.49 19.76
N GLU A 35 -8.15 -39.81 20.90
CA GLU A 35 -8.30 -38.35 20.94
C GLU A 35 -7.07 -37.64 20.34
N ALA A 36 -5.85 -38.10 20.63
CA ALA A 36 -4.64 -37.57 20.00
C ALA A 36 -4.66 -37.73 18.47
N GLN A 37 -5.09 -38.89 17.98
CA GLN A 37 -5.25 -39.14 16.54
C GLN A 37 -6.32 -38.23 15.91
N ARG A 38 -7.46 -38.02 16.60
CA ARG A 38 -8.53 -37.13 16.13
C ARG A 38 -8.05 -35.69 16.02
N LEU A 39 -7.33 -35.19 17.04
CA LEU A 39 -6.75 -33.85 17.04
C LEU A 39 -5.73 -33.68 15.92
N TYR A 40 -4.88 -34.69 15.68
CA TYR A 40 -3.92 -34.67 14.58
C TYR A 40 -4.61 -34.67 13.22
N SER A 41 -5.56 -35.58 13.00
CA SER A 41 -6.29 -35.68 11.72
C SER A 41 -6.98 -34.36 11.39
N ARG A 42 -7.64 -33.74 12.37
CA ARG A 42 -8.27 -32.42 12.20
C ARG A 42 -7.26 -31.30 11.90
N ALA A 43 -6.10 -31.31 12.57
CA ALA A 43 -5.04 -30.36 12.28
C ALA A 43 -4.52 -30.53 10.85
N ASN A 44 -4.32 -31.78 10.42
CA ASN A 44 -3.84 -32.13 9.09
C ASN A 44 -4.86 -31.74 8.01
N ASP A 45 -6.15 -31.96 8.26
CA ASP A 45 -7.23 -31.57 7.35
C ASP A 45 -7.27 -30.07 7.12
N TYR A 46 -7.07 -29.26 8.18
CA TYR A 46 -7.01 -27.80 8.04
C TYR A 46 -5.87 -27.36 7.12
N VAL A 47 -4.67 -27.93 7.27
CA VAL A 47 -3.52 -27.53 6.44
C VAL A 47 -3.61 -28.09 5.01
N THR A 48 -4.19 -29.27 4.84
CA THR A 48 -4.30 -29.93 3.54
C THR A 48 -5.37 -29.30 2.65
N HIS A 49 -6.52 -28.92 3.21
CA HIS A 49 -7.68 -28.48 2.42
C HIS A 49 -7.90 -26.97 2.42
N ILE A 50 -7.25 -26.21 3.32
CA ILE A 50 -7.36 -24.74 3.34
C ILE A 50 -6.06 -24.20 2.77
N THR A 51 -6.05 -24.04 1.45
CA THR A 51 -4.86 -23.66 0.67
C THR A 51 -4.93 -22.20 0.21
N GLU A 52 -3.76 -21.66 -0.16
CA GLU A 52 -3.67 -20.35 -0.81
C GLU A 52 -4.46 -20.36 -2.14
N LYS A 53 -4.87 -19.17 -2.63
CA LYS A 53 -5.75 -18.95 -3.80
C LYS A 53 -7.24 -19.15 -3.55
N GLU A 54 -7.63 -20.21 -2.84
CA GLU A 54 -9.05 -20.51 -2.57
C GLU A 54 -9.60 -19.70 -1.39
N TYR A 55 -8.74 -19.40 -0.41
CA TYR A 55 -9.12 -18.73 0.83
C TYR A 55 -8.27 -17.49 1.07
N SER A 56 -8.84 -16.50 1.76
CA SER A 56 -8.10 -15.32 2.21
C SER A 56 -7.06 -15.68 3.27
N TYR A 57 -5.98 -14.90 3.37
CA TYR A 57 -4.93 -15.16 4.36
C TYR A 57 -5.45 -15.08 5.80
N ALA A 58 -6.47 -14.25 6.06
CA ALA A 58 -7.14 -14.22 7.36
C ALA A 58 -7.84 -15.54 7.70
N TYR A 59 -8.53 -16.14 6.73
CA TYR A 59 -9.20 -17.43 6.91
C TYR A 59 -8.19 -18.57 7.09
N MET A 60 -7.14 -18.59 6.25
CA MET A 60 -6.04 -19.55 6.38
C MET A 60 -5.38 -19.45 7.76
N GLN A 61 -5.01 -18.24 8.21
CA GLN A 61 -4.33 -18.04 9.50
C GLN A 61 -5.15 -18.56 10.67
N PHE A 62 -6.46 -18.34 10.65
CA PHE A 62 -7.37 -18.81 11.70
C PHE A 62 -7.35 -20.34 11.83
N TYR A 63 -7.46 -21.07 10.73
CA TYR A 63 -7.47 -22.53 10.76
C TYR A 63 -6.08 -23.14 10.97
N TRP A 64 -5.03 -22.54 10.43
CA TRP A 64 -3.67 -23.03 10.61
C TRP A 64 -3.15 -22.77 12.04
N LYS A 65 -3.56 -21.68 12.71
CA LYS A 65 -3.33 -21.51 14.17
C LYS A 65 -4.11 -22.52 15.00
N ARG A 66 -5.31 -22.92 14.57
CA ARG A 66 -6.05 -24.03 15.23
C ARG A 66 -5.34 -25.37 15.05
N ALA A 67 -4.74 -25.62 13.88
CA ALA A 67 -3.91 -26.80 13.66
C ALA A 67 -2.71 -26.80 14.63
N GLN A 68 -2.00 -25.68 14.76
CA GLN A 68 -0.92 -25.52 15.75
C GLN A 68 -1.40 -25.79 17.18
N SER A 69 -2.52 -25.20 17.58
CA SER A 69 -3.08 -25.39 18.92
C SER A 69 -3.44 -26.86 19.22
N ASN A 70 -3.96 -27.59 18.23
CA ASN A 70 -4.23 -29.03 18.37
C ASN A 70 -2.92 -29.83 18.56
N LEU A 71 -1.88 -29.51 17.80
CA LEU A 71 -0.56 -30.15 17.90
C LEU A 71 0.09 -29.87 19.27
N ASP A 72 0.02 -28.63 19.74
CA ASP A 72 0.54 -28.25 21.06
C ASP A 72 -0.26 -28.93 22.19
N ARG A 73 -1.58 -29.08 22.02
CA ARG A 73 -2.42 -29.84 22.94
C ARG A 73 -2.01 -31.32 22.97
N ILE A 74 -1.74 -31.93 21.82
CA ILE A 74 -1.23 -33.31 21.76
C ILE A 74 0.09 -33.44 22.51
N ALA A 75 1.06 -32.56 22.21
CA ALA A 75 2.38 -32.60 22.83
C ALA A 75 2.33 -32.41 24.35
N ARG A 76 1.39 -31.60 24.85
CA ARG A 76 1.25 -31.28 26.28
C ARG A 76 0.42 -32.32 27.02
N VAL A 77 -0.74 -32.72 26.50
CA VAL A 77 -1.75 -33.52 27.21
C VAL A 77 -1.62 -35.02 26.94
N TYR A 78 -1.21 -35.41 25.72
CA TYR A 78 -1.16 -36.81 25.30
C TYR A 78 0.26 -37.31 24.96
N PRO A 79 1.29 -37.01 25.77
CA PRO A 79 2.69 -37.18 25.36
C PRO A 79 3.17 -38.62 25.23
N LYS A 80 2.47 -39.57 25.84
CA LYS A 80 2.83 -41.00 25.82
C LYS A 80 2.25 -41.75 24.62
N THR A 81 1.24 -41.17 23.96
CA THR A 81 0.59 -41.75 22.77
C THR A 81 1.57 -41.82 21.60
N PRO A 82 1.37 -42.72 20.61
CA PRO A 82 2.23 -42.79 19.42
C PRO A 82 2.35 -41.44 18.69
N ILE A 83 1.23 -40.76 18.47
CA ILE A 83 1.21 -39.42 17.85
C ILE A 83 1.87 -38.39 18.76
N GLY A 84 1.63 -38.42 20.07
CA GLY A 84 2.28 -37.52 21.02
C GLY A 84 3.80 -37.62 21.01
N ARG A 85 4.35 -38.82 20.83
CA ARG A 85 5.80 -39.05 20.68
C ARG A 85 6.33 -38.46 19.37
N GLN A 86 5.66 -38.74 18.25
CA GLN A 86 6.06 -38.21 16.93
C GLN A 86 5.99 -36.69 16.87
N VAL A 87 4.95 -36.07 17.46
CA VAL A 87 4.82 -34.60 17.53
C VAL A 87 5.95 -33.99 18.36
N ARG A 88 6.34 -34.61 19.48
CA ARG A 88 7.45 -34.12 20.33
C ARG A 88 8.82 -34.30 19.70
N ALA A 89 9.01 -35.38 18.95
CA ALA A 89 10.22 -35.65 18.17
C ALA A 89 10.27 -34.85 16.86
N GLU A 90 9.19 -34.12 16.53
CA GLU A 90 9.04 -33.37 15.27
C GLU A 90 9.13 -34.24 14.01
N GLU A 91 8.83 -35.53 14.13
CA GLU A 91 8.90 -36.54 13.06
C GLU A 91 7.64 -36.60 12.18
N ILE A 92 6.59 -35.87 12.57
CA ILE A 92 5.29 -35.90 11.89
C ILE A 92 5.16 -34.75 10.90
N LYS A 93 4.43 -34.99 9.80
CA LYS A 93 4.03 -33.97 8.83
C LYS A 93 2.68 -33.36 9.17
N ILE A 94 2.47 -32.13 8.73
CA ILE A 94 1.18 -31.44 8.74
C ILE A 94 0.88 -30.89 7.35
N GLY A 95 -0.10 -31.51 6.68
CA GLY A 95 -0.28 -31.35 5.23
C GLY A 95 1.02 -31.72 4.48
N PRO A 96 1.51 -30.87 3.57
CA PRO A 96 2.74 -31.13 2.83
C PRO A 96 4.03 -30.81 3.62
N PHE A 97 3.92 -30.22 4.82
CA PHE A 97 5.07 -29.64 5.52
C PHE A 97 5.58 -30.52 6.67
N GLU A 98 6.91 -30.55 6.85
CA GLU A 98 7.50 -31.03 8.11
C GLU A 98 7.06 -30.12 9.27
N LEU A 99 6.85 -30.68 10.47
CA LEU A 99 6.30 -29.93 11.61
C LEU A 99 7.14 -28.70 11.97
N THR A 100 8.47 -28.84 12.04
CA THR A 100 9.40 -27.75 12.34
C THR A 100 9.32 -26.65 11.28
N TYR A 101 9.35 -27.03 10.00
CA TYR A 101 9.22 -26.10 8.88
C TYR A 101 7.88 -25.36 8.92
N PHE A 102 6.79 -26.06 9.23
CA PHE A 102 5.47 -25.45 9.36
C PHE A 102 5.43 -24.40 10.48
N LYS A 103 5.93 -24.75 11.67
CA LYS A 103 5.93 -23.85 12.84
C LYS A 103 6.86 -22.66 12.66
N GLU A 104 8.06 -22.88 12.12
CA GLU A 104 9.11 -21.88 12.10
C GLU A 104 9.10 -21.02 10.84
N ARG A 105 8.58 -21.52 9.71
CA ARG A 105 8.62 -20.80 8.42
C ARG A 105 7.24 -20.52 7.86
N VAL A 106 6.37 -21.52 7.80
CA VAL A 106 5.04 -21.38 7.17
C VAL A 106 4.12 -20.48 7.97
N LEU A 107 3.92 -20.75 9.26
CA LEU A 107 3.01 -19.95 10.10
C LEU A 107 3.44 -18.48 10.22
N PRO A 108 4.73 -18.15 10.41
CA PRO A 108 5.14 -16.75 10.45
C PRO A 108 5.00 -16.07 9.09
N ARG A 109 5.28 -16.77 7.99
CA ARG A 109 5.05 -16.24 6.63
C ARG A 109 3.58 -15.99 6.36
N LEU A 110 2.69 -16.88 6.82
CA LEU A 110 1.25 -16.68 6.67
C LEU A 110 0.77 -15.46 7.45
N GLU A 111 1.35 -15.22 8.63
CA GLU A 111 1.03 -14.04 9.44
C GLU A 111 1.48 -12.75 8.73
N GLU A 112 2.68 -12.74 8.13
CA GLU A 112 3.18 -11.64 7.29
C GLU A 112 2.22 -11.36 6.12
N LYS A 113 1.85 -12.40 5.35
CA LYS A 113 0.90 -12.29 4.23
C LYS A 113 -0.47 -11.78 4.68
N ARG A 114 -0.96 -12.24 5.84
CA ARG A 114 -2.23 -11.78 6.43
C ARG A 114 -2.18 -10.30 6.80
N ILE A 115 -1.09 -9.84 7.41
CA ILE A 115 -0.91 -8.43 7.77
C ILE A 115 -0.87 -7.58 6.50
N ALA A 116 -0.09 -8.00 5.50
CA ALA A 116 0.00 -7.34 4.21
C ALA A 116 -1.36 -7.23 3.50
N ALA A 117 -2.19 -8.29 3.57
CA ALA A 117 -3.49 -8.32 2.92
C ALA A 117 -4.62 -7.58 3.70
N PHE A 118 -4.32 -6.97 4.84
CA PHE A 118 -5.33 -6.35 5.71
C PHE A 118 -5.91 -5.06 5.12
N ASP A 119 -5.04 -4.16 4.64
CA ASP A 119 -5.42 -2.84 4.15
C ASP A 119 -4.43 -2.36 3.06
N PRO A 120 -4.76 -1.32 2.27
CA PRO A 120 -3.90 -0.86 1.18
C PRO A 120 -2.52 -0.40 1.64
N VAL A 121 -2.41 0.21 2.82
CA VAL A 121 -1.15 0.73 3.36
C VAL A 121 -0.24 -0.42 3.74
N ASN A 122 -0.77 -1.43 4.45
CA ASN A 122 -0.02 -2.62 4.78
C ASN A 122 0.44 -3.39 3.54
N CYS A 123 -0.41 -3.45 2.50
CA CYS A 123 -0.04 -4.08 1.23
C CYS A 123 1.10 -3.32 0.54
N ALA A 124 1.05 -1.99 0.51
CA ALA A 124 2.11 -1.17 -0.07
C ALA A 124 3.42 -1.24 0.72
N ILE A 125 3.36 -1.26 2.06
CA ILE A 125 4.53 -1.47 2.93
C ILE A 125 5.16 -2.82 2.63
N PHE A 126 4.36 -3.88 2.58
CA PHE A 126 4.83 -5.22 2.24
C PHE A 126 5.58 -5.23 0.90
N LEU A 127 4.97 -4.69 -0.16
CA LEU A 127 5.59 -4.58 -1.48
C LEU A 127 6.90 -3.78 -1.44
N TYR A 128 6.91 -2.63 -0.76
CA TYR A 128 8.10 -1.81 -0.57
C TYR A 128 9.24 -2.55 0.15
N THR A 129 8.92 -3.48 1.06
CA THR A 129 9.92 -4.28 1.79
C THR A 129 10.44 -5.48 1.01
N LEU A 130 9.84 -5.87 -0.12
CA LEU A 130 10.36 -6.97 -0.95
C LEU A 130 11.72 -6.63 -1.59
N GLN A 131 12.08 -5.35 -1.68
CA GLN A 131 13.33 -4.87 -2.28
C GLN A 131 14.16 -4.03 -1.30
N GLU A 132 14.40 -4.56 -0.10
CA GLU A 132 15.11 -3.88 1.01
C GLU A 132 16.46 -3.24 0.65
N ASP A 133 17.19 -3.78 -0.33
CA ASP A 133 18.53 -3.33 -0.70
C ASP A 133 18.55 -2.27 -1.81
N ARG A 134 17.42 -2.04 -2.50
CA ARG A 134 17.32 -1.10 -3.63
C ARG A 134 17.12 0.33 -3.11
N TRP A 135 17.83 1.34 -3.61
CA TRP A 135 17.60 2.74 -3.22
C TRP A 135 17.70 3.68 -4.42
N ASP A 136 16.66 3.68 -5.24
CA ASP A 136 16.47 4.57 -6.38
C ASP A 136 15.22 5.45 -6.22
N GLU A 137 14.98 6.35 -7.18
CA GLU A 137 13.82 7.26 -7.12
C GLU A 137 12.47 6.53 -7.13
N THR A 138 12.35 5.39 -7.82
CA THR A 138 11.11 4.60 -7.82
C THR A 138 10.76 4.11 -6.42
N ARG A 139 11.75 3.62 -5.67
CA ARG A 139 11.53 3.24 -4.28
C ARG A 139 11.26 4.43 -3.37
N LEU A 140 11.99 5.54 -3.54
CA LEU A 140 11.76 6.76 -2.77
C LEU A 140 10.36 7.35 -3.02
N ASP A 141 9.85 7.25 -4.24
CA ASP A 141 8.48 7.65 -4.59
C ASP A 141 7.41 6.77 -3.91
N ALA A 142 7.61 5.45 -3.90
CA ALA A 142 6.74 4.54 -3.17
C ALA A 142 6.74 4.87 -1.67
N PHE A 143 7.92 5.12 -1.10
CA PHE A 143 8.08 5.56 0.29
C PHE A 143 7.32 6.87 0.58
N ARG A 144 7.55 7.93 -0.22
CA ARG A 144 6.84 9.22 -0.09
C ARG A 144 5.33 9.02 -0.11
N SER A 145 4.82 8.17 -1.01
CA SER A 145 3.39 7.90 -1.15
C SER A 145 2.81 7.17 0.06
N ILE A 146 3.53 6.20 0.62
CA ILE A 146 3.13 5.51 1.86
C ILE A 146 3.05 6.50 3.04
N ILE A 147 4.07 7.34 3.22
CA ILE A 147 4.10 8.34 4.28
C ILE A 147 2.99 9.39 4.09
N GLU A 148 2.70 9.79 2.85
CA GLU A 148 1.61 10.70 2.54
C GLU A 148 0.26 10.09 2.97
N VAL A 149 -0.02 8.84 2.61
CA VAL A 149 -1.28 8.16 2.98
C VAL A 149 -1.41 8.02 4.49
N LEU A 150 -0.37 7.55 5.18
CA LEU A 150 -0.36 7.46 6.65
C LEU A 150 -0.68 8.81 7.29
N SER A 151 -0.03 9.87 6.80
CA SER A 151 -0.21 11.24 7.29
C SER A 151 -1.62 11.77 7.02
N ARG A 152 -2.19 11.52 5.83
CA ARG A 152 -3.57 11.90 5.49
C ARG A 152 -4.62 11.13 6.31
N GLN A 153 -4.29 9.93 6.75
CA GLN A 153 -5.09 9.15 7.72
C GLN A 153 -4.87 9.59 9.18
N GLN A 154 -4.07 10.63 9.42
CA GLN A 154 -3.69 11.13 10.75
C GLN A 154 -2.96 10.09 11.62
N ARG A 155 -2.33 9.08 11.00
CA ARG A 155 -1.46 8.09 11.66
C ARG A 155 -0.05 8.65 11.85
N TRP A 156 0.04 9.85 12.44
CA TRP A 156 1.29 10.64 12.54
C TRP A 156 2.44 9.89 13.21
N ASN A 157 2.16 9.18 14.31
CA ASN A 157 3.18 8.44 15.04
C ASN A 157 3.77 7.31 14.20
N GLU A 158 2.95 6.64 13.40
CA GLU A 158 3.41 5.56 12.50
C GLU A 158 4.21 6.12 11.33
N ALA A 159 3.76 7.23 10.74
CA ALA A 159 4.53 7.92 9.70
C ALA A 159 5.90 8.40 10.21
N LEU A 160 5.97 8.96 11.41
CA LEU A 160 7.21 9.49 12.01
C LEU A 160 8.16 8.41 12.52
N SER A 161 7.64 7.24 12.88
CA SER A 161 8.43 6.09 13.35
C SER A 161 8.79 5.11 12.23
N TYR A 162 8.39 5.40 10.98
CA TYR A 162 8.64 4.51 9.86
C TYR A 162 10.16 4.29 9.68
N PRO A 163 10.63 3.03 9.60
CA PRO A 163 12.05 2.73 9.54
C PRO A 163 12.65 3.22 8.22
N ILE A 164 13.67 4.07 8.30
CA ILE A 164 14.41 4.61 7.15
C ILE A 164 15.88 4.83 7.49
N LEU A 165 16.76 4.76 6.49
CA LEU A 165 18.16 5.13 6.65
C LEU A 165 18.28 6.64 6.96
N ASP A 166 19.20 7.00 7.84
CA ASP A 166 19.37 8.38 8.31
C ASP A 166 19.54 9.40 7.17
N GLN A 167 20.23 9.01 6.09
CA GLN A 167 20.45 9.87 4.91
C GLN A 167 19.16 10.27 4.18
N TYR A 168 18.07 9.52 4.36
CA TYR A 168 16.75 9.82 3.77
C TYR A 168 15.75 10.33 4.80
N ARG A 169 16.16 10.55 6.05
CA ARG A 169 15.28 11.04 7.12
C ARG A 169 14.67 12.41 6.80
N SER A 170 15.39 13.26 6.06
CA SER A 170 14.86 14.53 5.54
C SER A 170 13.64 14.34 4.63
N ILE A 171 13.61 13.30 3.80
CA ILE A 171 12.48 12.97 2.92
C ILE A 171 11.25 12.60 3.74
N LEU A 172 11.42 11.77 4.78
CA LEU A 172 10.35 11.41 5.71
C LEU A 172 9.75 12.66 6.36
N LEU A 173 10.61 13.48 6.98
CA LEU A 173 10.21 14.66 7.73
C LEU A 173 9.51 15.71 6.85
N THR A 174 10.08 16.00 5.68
CA THR A 174 9.48 16.95 4.71
C THR A 174 8.15 16.44 4.15
N THR A 175 8.00 15.13 3.94
CA THR A 175 6.72 14.54 3.48
C THR A 175 5.64 14.69 4.54
N VAL A 176 5.94 14.33 5.81
CA VAL A 176 4.99 14.51 6.93
C VAL A 176 4.64 15.99 7.11
N PHE A 177 5.66 16.87 7.10
CA PHE A 177 5.47 18.31 7.25
C PHE A 177 4.58 18.88 6.15
N ARG A 178 4.78 18.49 4.89
CA ARG A 178 3.96 18.91 3.75
C ARG A 178 2.49 18.56 3.94
N VAL A 179 2.18 17.35 4.38
CA VAL A 179 0.79 16.94 4.63
C VAL A 179 0.22 17.71 5.83
N ALA A 180 0.95 17.81 6.94
CA ALA A 180 0.51 18.54 8.12
C ALA A 180 0.21 20.02 7.81
N ALA A 181 1.11 20.69 7.09
CA ALA A 181 0.93 22.06 6.64
C ALA A 181 -0.30 22.15 5.73
N ARG A 182 -0.40 21.35 4.67
CA ARG A 182 -1.51 21.45 3.72
C ARG A 182 -2.90 21.25 4.36
N TYR A 183 -3.01 20.41 5.39
CA TYR A 183 -4.28 20.10 6.07
C TYR A 183 -4.46 20.82 7.42
N LYS A 184 -3.78 21.96 7.63
CA LYS A 184 -3.86 22.83 8.84
C LYS A 184 -3.71 22.09 10.17
N GLN A 185 -2.80 21.12 10.22
CA GLN A 185 -2.49 20.36 11.45
C GLN A 185 -1.46 21.12 12.28
N GLN A 186 -1.85 22.29 12.80
CA GLN A 186 -0.91 23.27 13.39
C GLN A 186 -0.03 22.68 14.49
N LYS A 187 -0.61 21.85 15.37
CA LYS A 187 0.14 21.17 16.43
C LYS A 187 1.30 20.32 15.91
N VAL A 188 1.09 19.61 14.79
CA VAL A 188 2.12 18.77 14.16
C VAL A 188 3.17 19.65 13.47
N VAL A 189 2.73 20.72 12.79
CA VAL A 189 3.62 21.71 12.16
C VAL A 189 4.55 22.34 13.19
N ASP A 190 4.00 22.88 14.28
CA ASP A 190 4.76 23.55 15.34
C ASP A 190 5.76 22.59 15.99
N GLN A 191 5.34 21.36 16.26
CA GLN A 191 6.22 20.33 16.82
C GLN A 191 7.38 20.01 15.87
N LEU A 192 7.10 19.79 14.57
CA LEU A 192 8.14 19.48 13.60
C LEU A 192 9.12 20.62 13.40
N ILE A 193 8.66 21.88 13.44
CA ILE A 193 9.55 23.05 13.39
C ILE A 193 10.42 23.11 14.64
N ALA A 194 9.85 22.93 15.82
CA ALA A 194 10.56 22.99 17.09
C ALA A 194 11.65 21.91 17.21
N ASP A 195 11.38 20.71 16.69
CA ASP A 195 12.29 19.56 16.74
C ASP A 195 13.32 19.53 15.59
N ALA A 196 13.18 20.40 14.58
CA ALA A 196 14.01 20.39 13.37
C ALA A 196 15.34 21.16 13.55
N THR A 197 16.39 20.67 12.89
CA THR A 197 17.64 21.44 12.73
C THR A 197 17.44 22.61 11.76
N PRO A 198 18.29 23.65 11.79
CA PRO A 198 18.19 24.77 10.85
C PRO A 198 18.16 24.35 9.38
N GLU A 199 18.92 23.30 9.01
CA GLU A 199 18.97 22.78 7.64
C GLU A 199 17.66 22.11 7.21
N VAL A 200 16.95 21.49 8.15
CA VAL A 200 15.61 20.90 7.90
C VAL A 200 14.55 22.01 7.89
N GLN A 201 14.63 22.98 8.80
CA GLN A 201 13.72 24.13 8.82
C GLN A 201 13.77 24.92 7.51
N ALA A 202 14.96 25.11 6.93
CA ALA A 202 15.11 25.75 5.62
C ALA A 202 14.33 25.05 4.49
N GLN A 203 14.07 23.74 4.61
CA GLN A 203 13.24 22.97 3.67
C GLN A 203 11.75 23.09 3.95
N TYR A 204 11.37 23.44 5.19
CA TYR A 204 9.96 23.59 5.59
C TYR A 204 9.35 24.91 5.13
N TRP A 205 10.12 26.00 5.06
CA TRP A 205 9.56 27.31 4.68
C TRP A 205 8.95 27.33 3.27
N PRO A 206 9.60 26.78 2.22
CA PRO A 206 8.97 26.68 0.91
C PRO A 206 7.67 25.85 0.94
N ILE A 207 7.67 24.75 1.69
CA ILE A 207 6.51 23.86 1.85
C ILE A 207 5.35 24.59 2.56
N LEU A 208 5.65 25.40 3.57
CA LEU A 208 4.64 26.18 4.29
C LEU A 208 4.04 27.26 3.39
N GLY A 209 4.86 27.97 2.62
CA GLY A 209 4.39 28.93 1.62
C GLY A 209 3.51 28.28 0.55
N GLU A 210 3.91 27.12 0.01
CA GLU A 210 3.09 26.31 -0.90
C GLU A 210 1.74 25.96 -0.27
N ALA A 211 1.75 25.47 0.98
CA ALA A 211 0.54 25.09 1.70
C ALA A 211 -0.40 26.29 1.91
N MET A 212 0.12 27.46 2.30
CA MET A 212 -0.70 28.68 2.47
C MET A 212 -1.46 29.04 1.20
N VAL A 213 -0.78 28.99 0.05
CA VAL A 213 -1.41 29.24 -1.26
C VAL A 213 -2.45 28.19 -1.60
N LEU A 214 -2.13 26.89 -1.48
CA LEU A 214 -3.07 25.81 -1.81
C LEU A 214 -4.30 25.80 -0.90
N ARG A 215 -4.18 26.29 0.34
CA ARG A 215 -5.31 26.48 1.26
C ARG A 215 -6.14 27.73 0.95
N GLY A 216 -5.63 28.65 0.15
CA GLY A 216 -6.24 29.95 -0.11
C GLY A 216 -6.29 30.80 1.16
N ASP A 217 -5.20 30.81 1.94
CA ASP A 217 -5.07 31.66 3.12
C ASP A 217 -5.07 33.15 2.76
N ASN A 218 -5.25 34.03 3.76
CA ASN A 218 -5.29 35.47 3.56
C ASN A 218 -3.97 35.97 2.93
N ARG A 219 -4.07 36.91 1.98
CA ARG A 219 -2.92 37.51 1.31
C ARG A 219 -2.07 38.35 2.24
N GLU A 220 -2.66 38.94 3.27
CA GLU A 220 -1.91 39.65 4.31
C GLU A 220 -0.99 38.69 5.07
N ASP A 221 -1.52 37.53 5.49
CA ASP A 221 -0.72 36.49 6.18
C ASP A 221 0.40 35.96 5.27
N LEU A 222 0.11 35.73 3.98
CA LEU A 222 1.12 35.31 3.01
C LEU A 222 2.19 36.38 2.76
N ALA A 223 1.81 37.66 2.73
CA ALA A 223 2.75 38.76 2.57
C ALA A 223 3.67 38.86 3.80
N LEU A 224 3.12 38.80 5.01
CA LEU A 224 3.89 38.75 6.25
C LEU A 224 4.86 37.57 6.26
N PHE A 225 4.38 36.38 5.88
CA PHE A 225 5.23 35.19 5.77
C PHE A 225 6.39 35.38 4.79
N LEU A 226 6.16 36.02 3.64
CA LEU A 226 7.20 36.29 2.64
C LEU A 226 8.18 37.39 3.05
N ASP A 227 7.74 38.32 3.90
CA ASP A 227 8.61 39.33 4.51
C ASP A 227 9.55 38.70 5.54
N GLU A 228 9.05 37.74 6.33
CA GLU A 228 9.83 36.96 7.30
C GLU A 228 10.77 35.93 6.62
N HIS A 229 10.30 35.30 5.53
CA HIS A 229 10.99 34.25 4.79
C HIS A 229 11.20 34.65 3.33
N SER A 230 12.15 35.55 3.12
CA SER A 230 12.41 36.19 1.83
C SER A 230 13.25 35.34 0.85
N GLU A 231 13.62 34.12 1.22
CA GLU A 231 14.51 33.26 0.43
C GLU A 231 13.92 32.92 -0.95
N PRO A 232 14.76 32.84 -2.01
CA PRO A 232 14.28 32.54 -3.36
C PRO A 232 13.49 31.23 -3.46
N ALA A 233 13.88 30.20 -2.69
CA ALA A 233 13.19 28.91 -2.67
C ALA A 233 11.75 29.03 -2.14
N VAL A 234 11.52 29.89 -1.14
CA VAL A 234 10.19 30.13 -0.56
C VAL A 234 9.30 30.82 -1.59
N ARG A 235 9.82 31.85 -2.25
CA ARG A 235 9.12 32.57 -3.32
C ARG A 235 8.80 31.66 -4.51
N LEU A 236 9.71 30.76 -4.87
CA LEU A 236 9.49 29.78 -5.94
C LEU A 236 8.41 28.76 -5.56
N GLY A 237 8.43 28.25 -4.32
CA GLY A 237 7.38 27.37 -3.81
C GLY A 237 6.00 28.04 -3.86
N VAL A 238 5.91 29.27 -3.36
CA VAL A 238 4.68 30.08 -3.43
C VAL A 238 4.20 30.26 -4.87
N LEU A 239 5.08 30.66 -5.80
CA LEU A 239 4.71 30.84 -7.20
C LEU A 239 4.26 29.52 -7.84
N SER A 240 4.95 28.42 -7.57
CA SER A 240 4.59 27.09 -8.08
C SER A 240 3.19 26.69 -7.60
N ALA A 241 2.91 26.86 -6.31
CA ALA A 241 1.61 26.58 -5.74
C ALA A 241 0.51 27.49 -6.31
N MET A 242 0.80 28.76 -6.60
CA MET A 242 -0.16 29.67 -7.24
C MET A 242 -0.51 29.20 -8.65
N VAL A 243 0.51 28.81 -9.43
CA VAL A 243 0.32 28.25 -10.78
C VAL A 243 -0.52 26.98 -10.72
N ASP A 244 -0.16 26.01 -9.88
CA ASP A 244 -0.89 24.73 -9.77
C ASP A 244 -2.33 24.94 -9.28
N ARG A 245 -2.53 25.86 -8.33
CA ARG A 245 -3.85 26.26 -7.83
C ARG A 245 -4.72 26.81 -8.95
N GLU A 246 -4.25 27.80 -9.71
CA GLU A 246 -5.03 28.43 -10.77
C GLU A 246 -5.36 27.46 -11.91
N ILE A 247 -4.40 26.60 -12.28
CA ILE A 247 -4.63 25.53 -13.25
C ILE A 247 -5.72 24.58 -12.74
N GLY A 248 -5.62 24.12 -11.49
CA GLY A 248 -6.59 23.22 -10.89
C GLY A 248 -7.99 23.81 -10.80
N ILE A 249 -8.12 25.08 -10.38
CA ILE A 249 -9.41 25.79 -10.31
C ILE A 249 -10.04 25.91 -11.70
N ARG A 250 -9.25 26.31 -12.71
CA ARG A 250 -9.74 26.41 -14.09
C ARG A 250 -10.19 25.06 -14.64
N ASN A 251 -9.40 24.01 -14.42
CA ASN A 251 -9.73 22.67 -14.92
C ASN A 251 -11.02 22.16 -14.26
N ALA A 252 -11.17 22.33 -12.95
CA ALA A 252 -12.38 21.97 -12.24
C ALA A 252 -13.61 22.74 -12.76
N ALA A 253 -13.47 24.04 -13.03
CA ALA A 253 -14.54 24.86 -13.61
C ALA A 253 -14.91 24.39 -15.03
N THR A 254 -13.92 24.07 -15.86
CA THR A 254 -14.12 23.61 -17.24
C THR A 254 -14.84 22.26 -17.26
N LEU A 255 -14.46 21.35 -16.37
CA LEU A 255 -15.09 20.05 -16.17
C LEU A 255 -16.40 20.10 -15.38
N ARG A 256 -16.85 21.30 -14.97
CA ARG A 256 -18.08 21.53 -14.18
C ARG A 256 -18.12 20.72 -12.88
N LEU A 257 -16.96 20.49 -12.27
CA LEU A 257 -16.86 19.81 -10.99
C LEU A 257 -17.40 20.72 -9.88
N LYS A 258 -18.19 20.15 -8.95
CA LYS A 258 -18.65 20.89 -7.78
C LYS A 258 -17.48 21.14 -6.82
N ALA A 259 -16.99 22.38 -6.80
CA ALA A 259 -15.86 22.81 -5.98
C ALA A 259 -16.32 23.65 -4.77
N GLU A 260 -17.29 23.17 -3.98
CA GLU A 260 -17.94 23.98 -2.93
C GLU A 260 -16.93 24.59 -1.96
N ASN A 261 -16.11 23.77 -1.28
CA ASN A 261 -15.07 24.23 -0.35
C ASN A 261 -13.66 23.73 -0.70
N GLY A 262 -13.53 22.96 -1.79
CA GLY A 262 -12.25 22.50 -2.27
C GLY A 262 -12.33 21.61 -3.50
N ILE A 263 -11.18 21.42 -4.14
CA ILE A 263 -10.94 20.51 -5.25
C ILE A 263 -9.97 19.47 -4.73
N ALA A 264 -10.48 18.25 -4.53
CA ALA A 264 -9.65 17.13 -4.13
C ALA A 264 -8.95 16.54 -5.37
N GLY A 265 -7.63 16.41 -5.30
CA GLY A 265 -6.83 15.59 -6.21
C GLY A 265 -6.15 14.46 -5.44
N THR A 266 -5.39 13.64 -6.16
CA THR A 266 -4.66 12.50 -5.62
C THR A 266 -3.59 12.97 -4.61
N HIS A 267 -2.63 13.79 -5.02
CA HIS A 267 -1.53 14.26 -4.14
C HIS A 267 -1.68 15.72 -3.67
N TYR A 268 -2.76 16.40 -4.03
CA TYR A 268 -2.99 17.78 -3.63
C TYR A 268 -4.48 18.07 -3.43
N ALA A 269 -4.77 19.00 -2.54
CA ALA A 269 -6.10 19.55 -2.37
C ALA A 269 -6.00 21.06 -2.49
N ILE A 270 -6.86 21.66 -3.30
CA ILE A 270 -7.03 23.10 -3.38
C ILE A 270 -8.22 23.43 -2.49
N LEU A 271 -8.02 24.25 -1.46
CA LEU A 271 -9.11 24.74 -0.62
C LEU A 271 -9.44 26.18 -0.99
N ASN A 272 -10.66 26.61 -0.66
CA ASN A 272 -11.14 27.97 -0.90
C ASN A 272 -10.99 28.44 -2.36
N PRO A 273 -11.46 27.68 -3.38
CA PRO A 273 -11.21 27.97 -4.80
C PRO A 273 -11.72 29.34 -5.29
N GLN A 274 -12.55 30.02 -4.49
CA GLN A 274 -12.94 31.42 -4.72
C GLN A 274 -11.78 32.41 -4.62
N VAL A 275 -10.71 32.08 -3.88
CA VAL A 275 -9.50 32.89 -3.78
C VAL A 275 -8.65 32.64 -5.03
N ARG A 276 -8.55 33.67 -5.88
CA ARG A 276 -7.86 33.65 -7.18
C ARG A 276 -6.56 34.44 -7.15
N ASP A 277 -5.61 34.02 -7.97
CA ASP A 277 -4.29 34.63 -8.17
C ASP A 277 -4.15 35.20 -9.58
N ASN A 278 -3.60 36.42 -9.68
CA ASN A 278 -3.07 36.92 -10.95
C ASN A 278 -1.59 36.52 -11.06
N ILE A 279 -1.33 35.37 -11.69
CA ILE A 279 0.00 34.77 -11.79
C ILE A 279 1.02 35.71 -12.41
N GLU A 280 0.66 36.43 -13.47
CA GLU A 280 1.59 37.33 -14.16
C GLU A 280 2.02 38.50 -13.27
N THR A 281 1.06 39.11 -12.57
CA THR A 281 1.35 40.21 -11.64
C THR A 281 2.14 39.72 -10.45
N PHE A 282 1.72 38.62 -9.81
CA PHE A 282 2.42 38.06 -8.65
C PHE A 282 3.83 37.60 -8.98
N SER A 283 4.05 36.97 -10.13
CA SER A 283 5.39 36.56 -10.55
C SER A 283 6.34 37.75 -10.67
N LYS A 284 5.88 38.89 -11.20
CA LYS A 284 6.68 40.12 -11.30
C LYS A 284 6.97 40.75 -9.93
N THR A 285 6.05 40.61 -8.98
CA THR A 285 6.26 41.08 -7.60
C THR A 285 7.28 40.21 -6.86
N LEU A 286 7.16 38.89 -6.95
CA LEU A 286 8.08 37.95 -6.29
C LEU A 286 9.48 37.96 -6.93
N PHE A 287 9.53 38.12 -8.25
CA PHE A 287 10.73 38.11 -9.07
C PHE A 287 10.76 39.34 -10.00
N PRO A 288 11.10 40.54 -9.49
CA PRO A 288 11.23 41.74 -10.31
C PRO A 288 12.26 41.58 -11.44
N LYS A 289 13.27 40.73 -11.20
CA LYS A 289 14.13 40.15 -12.23
C LYS A 289 13.77 38.67 -12.33
N PRO A 290 13.14 38.24 -13.43
CA PRO A 290 12.81 36.83 -13.63
C PRO A 290 14.04 35.93 -13.56
N THR A 291 13.84 34.70 -13.06
CA THR A 291 14.84 33.63 -13.08
C THR A 291 14.34 32.54 -14.03
N ALA A 292 15.23 31.68 -14.52
CA ALA A 292 14.84 30.58 -15.40
C ALA A 292 13.72 29.71 -14.79
N SER A 293 13.78 29.47 -13.46
CA SER A 293 12.75 28.71 -12.75
C SER A 293 11.40 29.46 -12.67
N SER A 294 11.40 30.77 -12.41
CA SER A 294 10.13 31.52 -12.37
C SER A 294 9.52 31.69 -13.76
N GLU A 295 10.35 31.89 -14.79
CA GLU A 295 9.91 31.93 -16.19
C GLU A 295 9.31 30.59 -16.63
N ALA A 296 9.93 29.47 -16.25
CA ALA A 296 9.41 28.14 -16.55
C ALA A 296 8.02 27.89 -15.89
N LEU A 297 7.81 28.37 -14.66
CA LEU A 297 6.50 28.28 -13.98
C LEU A 297 5.42 29.12 -14.68
N VAL A 298 5.76 30.34 -15.11
CA VAL A 298 4.85 31.19 -15.88
C VAL A 298 4.55 30.58 -17.26
N ALA A 299 5.55 30.01 -17.92
CA ALA A 299 5.36 29.28 -19.18
C ALA A 299 4.45 28.05 -19.02
N LYS A 300 4.60 27.28 -17.93
CA LYS A 300 3.69 26.17 -17.57
C LYS A 300 2.26 26.67 -17.40
N TYR A 301 2.07 27.81 -16.73
CA TYR A 301 0.75 28.44 -16.59
C TYR A 301 0.15 28.81 -17.96
N HIS A 302 0.90 29.46 -18.83
CA HIS A 302 0.43 29.79 -20.18
C HIS A 302 0.12 28.54 -21.01
N ALA A 303 0.92 27.49 -20.90
CA ALA A 303 0.66 26.21 -21.55
C ALA A 303 -0.65 25.58 -21.09
N ALA A 304 -0.91 25.61 -19.78
CA ALA A 304 -2.20 25.21 -19.24
C ALA A 304 -3.35 26.09 -19.75
N LEU A 305 -3.12 27.36 -20.08
CA LEU A 305 -4.13 28.23 -20.70
C LEU A 305 -4.35 28.00 -22.20
N GLY A 306 -3.51 27.17 -22.83
CA GLY A 306 -3.61 26.81 -24.24
C GLY A 306 -2.55 27.42 -25.15
N GLN A 307 -1.53 28.08 -24.60
CA GLN A 307 -0.36 28.47 -25.38
C GLN A 307 0.48 27.23 -25.68
N ARG A 308 0.61 26.85 -26.95
CA ARG A 308 1.42 25.70 -27.33
C ARG A 308 2.89 25.93 -26.94
N PRO A 309 3.53 25.03 -26.18
CA PRO A 309 4.95 25.10 -25.89
C PRO A 309 5.80 25.04 -27.16
N GLN A 310 7.00 25.63 -27.10
CA GLN A 310 8.04 25.39 -28.12
C GLN A 310 8.52 23.94 -28.03
N ALA A 311 9.16 23.43 -29.09
CA ALA A 311 9.63 22.04 -29.14
C ALA A 311 10.70 21.71 -28.08
N ASP A 312 11.47 22.71 -27.66
CA ASP A 312 12.47 22.67 -26.59
C ASP A 312 11.91 23.09 -25.22
N GLY A 313 10.59 23.23 -25.10
CA GLY A 313 9.91 23.50 -23.84
C GLY A 313 10.14 22.40 -22.80
N SER A 314 9.98 22.74 -21.52
CA SER A 314 10.13 21.76 -20.44
C SER A 314 9.00 20.73 -20.47
N VAL A 315 9.28 19.52 -19.97
CA VAL A 315 8.30 18.43 -19.89
C VAL A 315 6.99 18.91 -19.24
N GLU A 316 7.07 19.68 -18.17
CA GLU A 316 5.91 20.21 -17.44
C GLU A 316 5.05 21.14 -18.30
N GLN A 317 5.64 21.90 -19.22
CA GLN A 317 4.89 22.75 -20.15
C GLN A 317 4.09 21.89 -21.14
N HIS A 318 4.73 20.86 -21.70
CA HIS A 318 4.06 19.91 -22.60
C HIS A 318 2.94 19.15 -21.90
N LEU A 319 3.17 18.67 -20.67
CA LEU A 319 2.15 18.00 -19.86
C LEU A 319 0.98 18.93 -19.50
N ALA A 320 1.25 20.19 -19.17
CA ALA A 320 0.23 21.20 -18.89
C ALA A 320 -0.63 21.50 -20.13
N TYR A 321 -0.02 21.58 -21.31
CA TYR A 321 -0.73 21.76 -22.58
C TYR A 321 -1.59 20.56 -22.96
N LEU A 322 -1.11 19.33 -22.75
CA LEU A 322 -1.93 18.12 -22.92
C LEU A 322 -3.15 18.12 -21.99
N GLY A 323 -2.96 18.53 -20.73
CA GLY A 323 -4.06 18.72 -19.79
C GLY A 323 -5.09 19.73 -20.30
N TYR A 324 -4.64 20.86 -20.87
CA TYR A 324 -5.53 21.84 -21.50
C TYR A 324 -6.36 21.24 -22.64
N LEU A 325 -5.73 20.51 -23.56
CA LEU A 325 -6.43 19.88 -24.69
C LEU A 325 -7.49 18.88 -24.20
N ALA A 326 -7.16 18.08 -23.18
CA ALA A 326 -8.08 17.11 -22.62
C ALA A 326 -9.31 17.76 -21.96
N VAL A 327 -9.13 18.82 -21.16
CA VAL A 327 -10.26 19.47 -20.47
C VAL A 327 -11.10 20.36 -21.39
N THR A 328 -10.59 20.77 -22.55
CA THR A 328 -11.31 21.64 -23.52
C THR A 328 -11.95 20.87 -24.67
N ASP A 329 -12.21 19.57 -24.48
CA ASP A 329 -12.86 18.68 -25.46
C ASP A 329 -12.10 18.57 -26.79
N LYS A 330 -10.79 18.78 -26.77
CA LYS A 330 -9.86 18.58 -27.89
C LYS A 330 -9.09 17.27 -27.75
N ILE A 331 -9.75 16.25 -27.23
CA ILE A 331 -9.10 14.99 -26.87
C ILE A 331 -8.57 14.22 -28.09
N ASP A 332 -9.19 14.46 -29.26
CA ASP A 332 -8.75 13.88 -30.52
C ASP A 332 -7.46 14.53 -31.05
N ASP A 333 -7.11 15.74 -30.59
CA ASP A 333 -5.88 16.44 -30.97
C ASP A 333 -4.64 15.94 -30.17
N LEU A 334 -4.84 15.19 -29.08
CA LEU A 334 -3.75 14.75 -28.19
C LEU A 334 -2.67 13.94 -28.92
N ALA A 335 -3.08 12.98 -29.75
CA ALA A 335 -2.15 12.12 -30.48
C ALA A 335 -1.37 12.90 -31.55
N GLN A 336 -2.01 13.88 -32.19
CA GLN A 336 -1.36 14.74 -33.18
C GLN A 336 -0.25 15.58 -32.54
N TYR A 337 -0.46 16.07 -31.32
CA TYR A 337 0.56 16.85 -30.61
C TYR A 337 1.86 16.07 -30.36
N ILE A 338 1.79 14.77 -30.07
CA ILE A 338 2.99 13.96 -29.82
C ILE A 338 3.78 13.67 -31.10
N SER A 339 3.13 13.78 -32.27
CA SER A 339 3.79 13.53 -33.57
C SER A 339 4.83 14.59 -33.97
N ASP A 340 4.97 15.66 -33.19
CA ASP A 340 5.95 16.71 -33.39
C ASP A 340 7.40 16.27 -33.07
N ASP A 341 8.37 17.12 -33.45
CA ASP A 341 9.80 17.03 -33.11
C ASP A 341 10.07 17.30 -31.62
N LEU A 342 9.53 16.45 -30.75
CA LEU A 342 9.83 16.43 -29.32
C LEU A 342 11.09 15.60 -29.05
N SER A 343 11.84 15.98 -28.01
CA SER A 343 12.93 15.15 -27.49
C SER A 343 12.39 13.77 -27.06
N PRO A 344 13.22 12.70 -27.06
CA PRO A 344 12.77 11.37 -26.65
C PRO A 344 12.18 11.32 -25.23
N GLU A 345 12.75 12.07 -24.29
CA GLU A 345 12.29 12.15 -22.90
C GLU A 345 10.92 12.84 -22.80
N THR A 346 10.77 14.01 -23.44
CA THR A 346 9.50 14.74 -23.48
C THR A 346 8.42 13.94 -24.17
N ARG A 347 8.75 13.27 -25.29
CA ARG A 347 7.84 12.39 -26.01
C ARG A 347 7.35 11.25 -25.12
N ARG A 348 8.25 10.55 -24.43
CA ARG A 348 7.90 9.45 -23.50
C ARG A 348 6.98 9.94 -22.38
N ALA A 349 7.31 11.07 -21.74
CA ALA A 349 6.47 11.64 -20.69
C ALA A 349 5.07 12.02 -21.21
N CYS A 350 5.00 12.60 -22.41
CA CYS A 350 3.73 12.91 -23.07
C CYS A 350 2.94 11.65 -23.40
N GLU A 351 3.56 10.59 -23.92
CA GLU A 351 2.88 9.32 -24.25
C GLU A 351 2.28 8.67 -23.00
N LEU A 352 3.00 8.65 -21.88
CA LEU A 352 2.47 8.19 -20.58
C LEU A 352 1.27 9.04 -20.13
N LYS A 353 1.36 10.37 -20.26
CA LYS A 353 0.24 11.25 -19.93
C LYS A 353 -0.96 11.06 -20.85
N LEU A 354 -0.75 10.73 -22.13
CA LEU A 354 -1.84 10.41 -23.06
C LEU A 354 -2.57 9.14 -22.65
N ILE A 355 -1.86 8.10 -22.21
CA ILE A 355 -2.48 6.88 -21.67
C ILE A 355 -3.41 7.24 -20.50
N GLU A 356 -2.92 8.06 -19.57
CA GLU A 356 -3.69 8.54 -18.42
C GLU A 356 -4.93 9.33 -18.85
N LEU A 357 -4.79 10.32 -19.74
CA LEU A 357 -5.89 11.17 -20.20
C LEU A 357 -6.94 10.41 -21.04
N TYR A 358 -6.52 9.44 -21.86
CA TYR A 358 -7.44 8.58 -22.60
C TYR A 358 -8.22 7.66 -21.66
N ALA A 359 -7.57 7.06 -20.66
CA ALA A 359 -8.27 6.25 -19.66
C ALA A 359 -9.25 7.11 -18.82
N GLN A 360 -8.83 8.30 -18.39
CA GLN A 360 -9.65 9.23 -17.61
C GLN A 360 -10.94 9.67 -18.33
N SER A 361 -10.89 9.71 -19.67
CA SER A 361 -12.01 10.13 -20.53
C SER A 361 -12.83 8.96 -21.09
N GLY A 362 -12.55 7.71 -20.68
CA GLY A 362 -13.24 6.52 -21.17
C GLY A 362 -12.91 6.16 -22.63
N ARG A 363 -11.76 6.58 -23.14
CA ARG A 363 -11.22 6.22 -24.47
C ARG A 363 -10.31 5.00 -24.37
N ASP A 364 -10.82 3.93 -23.75
CA ASP A 364 -10.04 2.74 -23.38
C ASP A 364 -9.32 2.06 -24.55
N GLU A 365 -9.91 2.07 -25.75
CA GLU A 365 -9.29 1.53 -26.95
C GLU A 365 -8.00 2.29 -27.32
N LYS A 366 -8.03 3.63 -27.25
CA LYS A 366 -6.86 4.48 -27.52
C LYS A 366 -5.81 4.33 -26.44
N ALA A 367 -6.22 4.27 -25.17
CA ALA A 367 -5.33 4.04 -24.04
C ALA A 367 -4.63 2.67 -24.14
N SER A 368 -5.40 1.62 -24.44
CA SER A 368 -4.90 0.24 -24.60
C SER A 368 -3.94 0.09 -25.78
N ALA A 369 -4.19 0.77 -26.90
CA ALA A 369 -3.31 0.75 -28.06
C ALA A 369 -1.93 1.37 -27.75
N LEU A 370 -1.90 2.48 -27.00
CA LEU A 370 -0.64 3.07 -26.53
C LEU A 370 0.04 2.19 -25.48
N LEU A 371 -0.73 1.68 -24.51
CA LEU A 371 -0.23 0.78 -23.47
C LEU A 371 0.47 -0.44 -24.08
N ALA A 372 -0.12 -1.07 -25.10
CA ALA A 372 0.45 -2.23 -25.77
C ALA A 372 1.87 -1.97 -26.32
N ARG A 373 2.17 -0.76 -26.79
CA ARG A 373 3.52 -0.39 -27.25
C ARG A 373 4.54 -0.43 -26.12
N PHE A 374 4.18 0.08 -24.95
CA PHE A 374 5.03 0.04 -23.75
C PHE A 374 5.14 -1.38 -23.19
N THR A 375 4.04 -2.14 -23.18
CA THR A 375 4.05 -3.54 -22.72
C THR A 375 4.94 -4.43 -23.60
N GLN A 376 4.99 -4.18 -24.92
CA GLN A 376 5.90 -4.88 -25.84
C GLN A 376 7.38 -4.59 -25.55
N ALA A 377 7.71 -3.36 -25.13
CA ALA A 377 9.07 -3.02 -24.72
C ALA A 377 9.46 -3.71 -23.39
N GLY A 378 8.49 -3.92 -22.50
CA GLY A 378 8.69 -4.59 -21.22
C GLY A 378 9.41 -3.73 -20.17
N GLY A 379 9.73 -4.34 -19.03
CA GLY A 379 10.48 -3.68 -17.96
C GLY A 379 9.78 -2.46 -17.35
N GLU A 380 10.57 -1.45 -16.96
CA GLU A 380 10.11 -0.22 -16.30
C GLU A 380 9.06 0.54 -17.14
N ASP A 381 9.23 0.57 -18.47
CA ASP A 381 8.30 1.22 -19.39
C ASP A 381 6.90 0.61 -19.33
N ALA A 382 6.82 -0.72 -19.26
CA ALA A 382 5.55 -1.42 -19.10
C ALA A 382 4.90 -1.10 -17.75
N ASP A 383 5.67 -1.07 -16.67
CA ASP A 383 5.16 -0.77 -15.33
C ASP A 383 4.64 0.66 -15.22
N LEU A 384 5.36 1.65 -15.75
CA LEU A 384 4.95 3.06 -15.75
C LEU A 384 3.72 3.30 -16.63
N ALA A 385 3.61 2.63 -17.78
CA ALA A 385 2.44 2.75 -18.64
C ALA A 385 1.19 2.14 -18.00
N ASN A 386 1.33 0.99 -17.34
CA ASN A 386 0.23 0.37 -16.59
C ASN A 386 -0.20 1.23 -15.39
N GLN A 387 0.76 1.84 -14.68
CA GLN A 387 0.46 2.81 -13.63
C GLN A 387 -0.30 4.03 -14.19
N ALA A 388 0.16 4.61 -15.30
CA ALA A 388 -0.49 5.77 -15.92
C ALA A 388 -1.93 5.45 -16.36
N HIS A 389 -2.14 4.27 -16.96
CA HIS A 389 -3.46 3.78 -17.33
C HIS A 389 -4.39 3.67 -16.11
N PHE A 390 -3.92 3.02 -15.04
CA PHE A 390 -4.70 2.84 -13.83
C PHE A 390 -4.99 4.16 -13.08
N ARG A 391 -4.04 5.11 -13.09
CA ARG A 391 -4.27 6.46 -12.55
C ARG A 391 -5.39 7.15 -13.31
N GLY A 392 -5.37 7.10 -14.64
CA GLY A 392 -6.43 7.65 -15.48
C GLY A 392 -7.80 7.07 -15.13
N LEU A 393 -7.91 5.74 -15.01
CA LEU A 393 -9.15 5.07 -14.59
C LEU A 393 -9.60 5.49 -13.17
N SER A 394 -8.66 5.71 -12.26
CA SER A 394 -8.96 6.12 -10.88
C SER A 394 -9.46 7.57 -10.83
N GLU A 395 -8.92 8.44 -11.67
CA GLU A 395 -9.31 9.85 -11.76
C GLU A 395 -10.48 10.12 -12.74
N ALA A 396 -11.10 9.07 -13.28
CA ALA A 396 -12.27 9.20 -14.13
C ALA A 396 -13.45 9.84 -13.37
N PHE A 397 -14.07 10.84 -13.99
CA PHE A 397 -15.16 11.61 -13.37
C PHE A 397 -16.55 11.04 -13.62
N VAL A 398 -16.71 10.26 -14.69
CA VAL A 398 -18.01 9.73 -15.12
C VAL A 398 -18.29 8.39 -14.45
N ASP A 399 -17.34 7.46 -14.52
CA ASP A 399 -17.47 6.11 -13.98
C ASP A 399 -16.28 5.78 -13.07
N PRO A 400 -16.40 6.00 -11.74
CA PRO A 400 -15.33 5.68 -10.82
C PRO A 400 -14.99 4.19 -10.84
N ILE A 401 -13.69 3.87 -10.90
CA ILE A 401 -13.26 2.48 -10.87
C ILE A 401 -13.71 1.79 -9.57
N THR A 402 -14.44 0.68 -9.71
CA THR A 402 -14.74 -0.20 -8.59
C THR A 402 -13.66 -1.26 -8.52
N VAL A 403 -12.81 -1.15 -7.51
CA VAL A 403 -11.76 -2.13 -7.23
C VAL A 403 -12.41 -3.45 -6.83
N ARG A 404 -12.00 -4.52 -7.50
CA ARG A 404 -12.38 -5.90 -7.23
C ARG A 404 -11.13 -6.70 -6.89
N GLN A 405 -11.32 -7.92 -6.42
CA GLN A 405 -10.22 -8.80 -6.05
C GLN A 405 -9.05 -8.82 -7.07
N PRO A 406 -9.26 -9.02 -8.39
CA PRO A 406 -8.14 -9.09 -9.34
C PRO A 406 -7.62 -7.73 -9.84
N THR A 407 -8.22 -6.60 -9.43
CA THR A 407 -7.96 -5.30 -10.09
C THR A 407 -6.49 -4.92 -10.13
N PHE A 408 -5.77 -5.04 -9.00
CA PHE A 408 -4.35 -4.69 -8.94
C PHE A 408 -3.45 -5.80 -9.48
N SER A 409 -3.75 -7.07 -9.17
CA SER A 409 -2.95 -8.21 -9.61
C SER A 409 -2.96 -8.42 -11.14
N THR A 410 -3.94 -7.86 -11.85
CA THR A 410 -4.04 -7.94 -13.32
C THR A 410 -3.46 -6.74 -14.06
N LEU A 411 -2.94 -5.72 -13.37
CA LEU A 411 -2.36 -4.54 -14.01
C LEU A 411 -1.05 -4.82 -14.77
N GLY A 412 -0.49 -6.03 -14.69
CA GLY A 412 0.77 -6.35 -15.37
C GLY A 412 2.01 -5.66 -14.80
N ILE A 413 1.87 -4.87 -13.72
CA ILE A 413 2.99 -4.22 -13.03
C ILE A 413 3.82 -5.28 -12.29
N LYS A 414 5.12 -5.34 -12.58
CA LYS A 414 6.05 -6.34 -12.00
C LYS A 414 6.99 -5.75 -10.96
N ASP A 415 7.28 -4.45 -11.00
CA ASP A 415 8.02 -3.77 -9.94
C ASP A 415 7.14 -3.56 -8.69
N PRO A 416 7.50 -4.12 -7.51
CA PRO A 416 6.71 -3.97 -6.30
C PRO A 416 6.65 -2.52 -5.80
N CYS A 417 7.67 -1.69 -6.05
CA CYS A 417 7.64 -0.27 -5.68
C CYS A 417 6.67 0.52 -6.57
N VAL A 418 6.60 0.20 -7.87
CA VAL A 418 5.60 0.80 -8.76
C VAL A 418 4.19 0.35 -8.36
N MET A 419 3.99 -0.93 -8.02
CA MET A 419 2.71 -1.43 -7.52
C MET A 419 2.31 -0.75 -6.19
N ALA A 420 3.24 -0.61 -5.24
CA ALA A 420 3.00 0.08 -3.98
C ALA A 420 2.54 1.52 -4.22
N LYS A 421 3.24 2.27 -5.08
CA LYS A 421 2.85 3.63 -5.48
C LYS A 421 1.46 3.64 -6.13
N THR A 422 1.17 2.70 -7.03
CA THR A 422 -0.14 2.58 -7.70
C THR A 422 -1.29 2.36 -6.72
N ILE A 423 -1.09 1.53 -5.69
CA ILE A 423 -2.07 1.32 -4.61
C ILE A 423 -2.24 2.60 -3.78
N MET A 424 -1.15 3.32 -3.48
CA MET A 424 -1.20 4.57 -2.72
C MET A 424 -1.89 5.69 -3.52
N ASP A 425 -1.60 5.84 -4.81
CA ASP A 425 -2.28 6.77 -5.71
C ASP A 425 -3.81 6.55 -5.64
N TRP A 426 -4.27 5.29 -5.76
CA TRP A 426 -5.69 4.96 -5.61
C TRP A 426 -6.25 5.25 -4.21
N ALA A 427 -5.50 4.93 -3.15
CA ALA A 427 -5.92 5.20 -1.78
C ALA A 427 -6.14 6.70 -1.52
N LEU A 428 -5.38 7.55 -2.22
CA LEU A 428 -5.44 8.99 -2.15
C LEU A 428 -6.53 9.61 -3.04
N THR A 429 -7.00 8.89 -4.07
CA THR A 429 -8.03 9.35 -5.00
C THR A 429 -9.37 9.62 -4.27
N PRO A 430 -10.02 10.77 -4.53
CA PRO A 430 -11.30 11.12 -3.89
C PRO A 430 -12.48 10.27 -4.40
N ASN A 431 -12.42 9.78 -5.64
CA ASN A 431 -13.48 9.02 -6.30
C ASN A 431 -13.39 7.50 -6.06
N ARG A 432 -12.89 7.04 -4.90
CA ARG A 432 -12.77 5.60 -4.66
C ARG A 432 -14.11 4.96 -4.29
N SER A 433 -14.49 3.89 -4.98
CA SER A 433 -15.54 2.98 -4.52
C SER A 433 -14.92 1.88 -3.64
N ILE A 434 -15.32 1.82 -2.37
CA ILE A 434 -14.88 0.80 -1.40
C ILE A 434 -15.88 -0.39 -1.38
N ARG A 435 -16.85 -0.43 -2.30
CA ARG A 435 -17.89 -1.47 -2.28
C ARG A 435 -17.34 -2.82 -2.75
N GLY A 436 -16.98 -3.65 -1.77
CA GLY A 436 -16.92 -5.11 -1.89
C GLY A 436 -15.59 -5.69 -2.38
N ALA A 437 -15.05 -6.60 -1.56
CA ALA A 437 -13.80 -7.38 -1.70
C ALA A 437 -12.49 -6.59 -1.51
N SER A 438 -11.68 -7.05 -0.55
CA SER A 438 -10.30 -6.63 -0.33
C SER A 438 -9.42 -7.23 -1.43
N PRO A 439 -8.80 -6.45 -2.33
CA PRO A 439 -7.99 -6.99 -3.42
C PRO A 439 -6.60 -7.48 -2.98
N TRP A 440 -6.21 -7.16 -1.75
CA TRP A 440 -4.83 -7.28 -1.28
C TRP A 440 -4.36 -8.72 -1.20
N ASP A 441 -5.25 -9.69 -0.90
CA ASP A 441 -4.91 -11.12 -0.95
C ASP A 441 -4.32 -11.49 -2.33
N SER A 442 -4.92 -11.00 -3.43
CA SER A 442 -4.44 -11.31 -4.78
C SER A 442 -3.11 -10.65 -5.12
N VAL A 443 -2.86 -9.45 -4.58
CA VAL A 443 -1.61 -8.71 -4.78
C VAL A 443 -0.47 -9.41 -4.06
N VAL A 444 -0.68 -9.74 -2.78
CA VAL A 444 0.29 -10.49 -1.97
C VAL A 444 0.59 -11.84 -2.62
N GLN A 445 -0.42 -12.53 -3.14
CA GLN A 445 -0.25 -13.79 -3.85
C GLN A 445 0.58 -13.63 -5.15
N GLU A 446 0.36 -12.58 -5.93
CA GLU A 446 1.10 -12.34 -7.18
C GLU A 446 2.59 -12.07 -6.90
N PHE A 447 2.90 -11.27 -5.88
CA PHE A 447 4.28 -10.85 -5.59
C PHE A 447 5.05 -11.83 -4.70
N LEU A 448 4.36 -12.68 -3.95
CA LEU A 448 4.98 -13.65 -3.06
C LEU A 448 4.12 -14.94 -2.97
N PRO A 449 4.08 -15.75 -4.04
CA PRO A 449 3.28 -16.97 -4.05
C PRO A 449 3.87 -18.09 -3.18
N GLY A 450 3.01 -18.92 -2.61
CA GLY A 450 3.36 -20.21 -2.02
C GLY A 450 3.96 -20.15 -0.62
N PHE A 451 4.27 -21.35 -0.11
CA PHE A 451 4.89 -21.60 1.21
C PHE A 451 6.07 -22.58 1.12
N ASP A 452 6.54 -22.87 -0.09
CA ASP A 452 7.62 -23.82 -0.34
C ASP A 452 8.98 -23.11 -0.32
N ASN A 453 10.01 -23.81 0.18
CA ASN A 453 11.40 -23.33 0.23
C ASN A 453 11.59 -21.92 0.85
N LEU A 454 10.75 -21.58 1.83
CA LEU A 454 10.81 -20.30 2.53
C LEU A 454 12.16 -20.15 3.23
N PRO A 455 12.80 -18.97 3.20
CA PRO A 455 14.00 -18.71 3.97
C PRO A 455 13.70 -18.82 5.47
N LEU A 456 14.74 -18.97 6.28
CA LEU A 456 14.59 -18.77 7.73
C LEU A 456 14.01 -17.38 8.00
N PRO A 457 13.17 -17.22 9.03
CA PRO A 457 12.68 -15.90 9.41
C PRO A 457 13.85 -14.94 9.63
N LYS A 458 13.77 -13.74 9.03
CA LYS A 458 14.51 -12.58 9.57
C LYS A 458 14.10 -12.46 11.05
N SER A 459 15.02 -12.07 11.94
CA SER A 459 14.88 -12.23 13.41
C SER A 459 13.49 -11.84 13.96
N LYS A 460 13.12 -12.34 15.15
CA LYS A 460 11.86 -12.00 15.83
C LYS A 460 11.63 -10.48 15.93
N ASP A 461 12.68 -9.68 15.92
CA ASP A 461 12.61 -8.21 15.96
C ASP A 461 12.16 -7.60 14.62
N VAL A 462 12.51 -8.22 13.48
CA VAL A 462 12.06 -7.81 12.14
C VAL A 462 10.60 -8.21 11.91
N GLN A 463 10.16 -9.36 12.44
CA GLN A 463 8.74 -9.73 12.48
C GLN A 463 7.92 -8.75 13.33
N ASN A 464 8.49 -8.27 14.44
CA ASN A 464 7.86 -7.25 15.27
C ASN A 464 7.87 -5.86 14.63
N ALA A 465 8.87 -5.54 13.80
CA ALA A 465 8.93 -4.31 13.00
C ALA A 465 7.87 -4.30 11.88
N ALA A 466 7.66 -5.43 11.20
CA ALA A 466 6.52 -5.63 10.29
C ALA A 466 5.18 -5.70 11.02
N SER A 467 5.20 -5.94 12.34
CA SER A 467 4.04 -5.87 13.23
C SER A 467 3.92 -4.55 14.00
N THR A 468 4.59 -3.47 13.59
CA THR A 468 4.50 -2.16 14.27
C THR A 468 3.10 -1.55 14.25
N SER A 469 2.16 -2.14 13.53
CA SER A 469 0.73 -1.99 13.76
C SER A 469 0.09 -3.34 14.12
N LYS A 470 0.13 -3.68 15.42
CA LYS A 470 -1.00 -4.43 15.99
C LYS A 470 -2.26 -3.62 15.61
N PRO A 471 -3.29 -4.23 15.00
CA PRO A 471 -4.54 -3.54 14.84
C PRO A 471 -5.05 -3.23 16.24
N PHE A 472 -5.31 -1.95 16.52
CA PHE A 472 -6.28 -1.60 17.55
C PHE A 472 -7.68 -1.82 16.98
#